data_AF-A0A539DRU5-F1
#
_entry.id   AF-A0A539DRU5-F1
#
_cell.length_a   1.000
_cell.length_b   1.000
_cell.length_c   1.000
_cell.angle_alpha   90.00
_cell.angle_beta   90.00
_cell.angle_gamma   90.00
#
_symmetry.space_group_name_H-M   'P 1'
#
loop_
_entity.id
_entity.type
_entity.pdbx_description
1 polymer ?
#
loop_
_entity_poly.entity_id
_entity_poly.type
_entity_poly.pdbx_seq_one_letter_code
_entity_poly.pdbx_strand_id
1 'polypeptide(L)'
;MASVGSTAARPSDLPLLGGRKTAWAEVLLTGLSGFATLLIVLTVAVIVVNIVAGGYQVISWEFLTKPPTDGLRAGGIGPAIFGTVALVLLMIIAVIPFGAMAAIYLHEYARPNSRWTRSVRFAVSNLAGVPSIVFGLFGLGFFIQTLGVGMDRAM
;
A
#
# COMPACT_ATOMS: atom_id res chain seq x y z
N MET A 1 -7.78 43.66 -51.69
CA MET A 1 -6.87 44.18 -50.65
C MET A 1 -7.58 44.00 -49.32
N ALA A 2 -7.15 43.27 -48.30
CA ALA A 2 -6.00 42.42 -48.04
C ALA A 2 -6.46 41.36 -47.02
N SER A 3 -6.06 40.11 -47.21
CA SER A 3 -6.22 39.03 -46.26
C SER A 3 -5.20 39.18 -45.12
N VAL A 4 -5.66 39.17 -43.88
CA VAL A 4 -4.82 39.02 -42.68
C VAL A 4 -5.55 37.97 -41.85
N GLY A 5 -5.09 36.75 -41.64
CA GLY A 5 -3.72 36.30 -41.45
C GLY A 5 -3.71 35.51 -40.14
N SER A 6 -4.34 34.33 -40.17
CA SER A 6 -4.26 33.35 -39.08
C SER A 6 -2.82 32.83 -39.01
N THR A 7 -2.08 33.21 -37.96
CA THR A 7 -0.79 32.58 -37.65
C THR A 7 -0.44 32.75 -36.17
N ALA A 8 -1.31 32.26 -35.29
CA ALA A 8 -0.87 31.87 -33.95
C ALA A 8 -0.31 30.44 -34.08
N ALA A 9 1.01 30.30 -33.97
CA ALA A 9 1.70 29.02 -34.07
C ALA A 9 1.09 28.01 -33.07
N ARG A 10 0.77 26.79 -33.54
CA ARG A 10 0.25 25.75 -32.65
C ARG A 10 1.39 25.23 -31.78
N PRO A 11 1.15 24.82 -30.53
CA PRO A 11 2.18 24.24 -29.65
C PRO A 11 2.87 22.99 -30.24
N SER A 12 2.29 22.38 -31.27
CA SER A 12 2.87 21.28 -32.06
C SER A 12 3.97 21.70 -33.03
N ASP A 13 4.12 22.99 -33.30
CA ASP A 13 5.02 23.54 -34.32
C ASP A 13 6.34 24.04 -33.72
N LEU A 14 6.53 23.84 -32.41
CA LEU A 14 7.81 24.10 -31.76
C LEU A 14 8.79 23.01 -32.21
N PRO A 15 9.95 23.38 -32.80
CA PRO A 15 10.97 22.39 -33.13
C PRO A 15 11.34 21.67 -31.84
N LEU A 16 11.05 20.36 -31.79
CA LEU A 16 11.53 19.50 -30.73
C LEU A 16 13.06 19.51 -30.84
N LEU A 17 13.69 20.41 -30.07
CA LEU A 17 15.12 20.43 -29.86
C LEU A 17 15.48 19.20 -29.01
N GLY A 18 15.31 18.01 -29.59
CA GLY A 18 15.83 16.74 -29.13
C GLY A 18 17.34 16.75 -29.35
N GLY A 19 18.04 17.59 -28.60
CA GLY A 19 19.49 17.57 -28.54
C GLY A 19 19.93 16.31 -27.82
N ARG A 20 21.02 15.68 -28.29
CA ARG A 20 21.72 14.53 -27.68
C ARG A 20 21.71 14.53 -26.14
N LYS A 21 21.74 15.69 -25.49
CA LYS A 21 21.70 15.86 -24.03
C LYS A 21 20.48 15.24 -23.35
N THR A 22 19.28 15.26 -23.95
CA THR A 22 18.09 14.62 -23.36
C THR A 22 18.18 13.09 -23.45
N ALA A 23 18.69 12.57 -24.57
CA ALA A 23 18.90 11.13 -24.77
C ALA A 23 19.93 10.55 -23.80
N TRP A 24 21.06 11.24 -23.55
CA TRP A 24 22.05 10.79 -22.54
C TRP A 24 21.51 10.87 -21.12
N ALA A 25 20.69 11.89 -20.80
CA ALA A 25 20.06 12.01 -19.49
C ALA A 25 19.05 10.87 -19.26
N GLU A 26 18.24 10.51 -20.25
CA GLU A 26 17.32 9.37 -20.18
C GLU A 26 18.07 8.06 -19.99
N VAL A 27 19.11 7.80 -20.77
CA VAL A 27 19.92 6.58 -20.64
C VAL A 27 20.59 6.50 -19.26
N LEU A 28 21.07 7.62 -18.72
CA LEU A 28 21.63 7.68 -17.37
C LEU A 28 20.57 7.44 -16.28
N LEU A 29 19.38 8.04 -16.40
CA LEU A 29 18.28 7.87 -15.44
C LEU A 29 17.70 6.45 -15.46
N THR A 30 17.52 5.87 -16.65
CA THR A 30 17.10 4.48 -16.82
C THR A 30 18.17 3.50 -16.33
N GLY A 31 19.45 3.79 -16.58
CA GLY A 31 20.57 3.01 -16.05
C GLY A 31 20.64 3.05 -14.53
N LEU A 32 20.47 4.23 -13.92
CA LEU A 32 20.51 4.40 -12.48
C LEU A 32 19.31 3.75 -11.78
N SER A 33 18.10 3.93 -12.33
CA SER A 33 16.89 3.27 -11.80
C SER A 33 16.97 1.74 -11.97
N GLY A 34 17.45 1.25 -13.12
CA GLY A 34 17.69 -0.18 -13.33
C GLY A 34 18.70 -0.77 -12.36
N PHE A 35 19.80 -0.05 -12.09
CA PHE A 35 20.78 -0.45 -11.08
C PHE A 35 20.20 -0.45 -9.66
N ALA A 36 19.43 0.57 -9.29
CA ALA A 36 18.76 0.64 -7.99
C ALA A 36 17.77 -0.52 -7.81
N THR A 37 16.98 -0.84 -8.83
CA THR A 37 16.09 -2.01 -8.82
C THR A 37 16.89 -3.30 -8.66
N LEU A 38 18.00 -3.47 -9.39
CA LEU A 38 18.85 -4.65 -9.27
C LEU A 38 19.43 -4.78 -7.86
N LEU A 39 19.90 -3.69 -7.26
CA LEU A 39 20.41 -3.70 -5.89
C LEU A 39 19.34 -4.11 -4.86
N ILE A 40 18.11 -3.60 -5.00
CA ILE A 40 16.99 -3.98 -4.11
C ILE A 40 16.70 -5.47 -4.26
N VAL A 41 16.55 -5.95 -5.50
CA VAL A 41 16.26 -7.36 -5.79
C VAL A 41 17.39 -8.25 -5.26
N LEU A 42 18.65 -7.88 -5.48
CA LEU A 42 19.81 -8.61 -4.98
C LEU A 42 19.82 -8.66 -3.45
N THR A 43 19.55 -7.54 -2.79
CA THR A 43 19.50 -7.48 -1.32
C THR A 43 18.39 -8.38 -0.76
N VAL A 44 17.19 -8.32 -1.35
CA VAL A 44 16.07 -9.21 -0.98
C VAL A 44 16.45 -10.67 -1.23
N ALA A 45 17.09 -10.98 -2.36
CA ALA A 45 17.53 -12.33 -2.67
C ALA A 45 18.54 -12.84 -1.64
N VAL A 46 19.53 -12.02 -1.24
CA VAL A 46 20.49 -12.38 -0.19
C VAL A 46 19.79 -12.63 1.15
N ILE A 47 18.84 -11.77 1.53
CA ILE A 47 18.05 -11.97 2.76
C ILE A 47 17.30 -13.30 2.71
N VAL A 48 16.61 -13.59 1.61
CA VAL A 48 15.84 -14.82 1.45
C VAL A 48 16.74 -16.06 1.48
N VAL A 49 17.88 -16.03 0.77
CA VAL A 49 18.84 -17.14 0.76
C VAL A 49 19.38 -17.40 2.16
N ASN A 50 19.75 -16.36 2.91
CA ASN A 50 20.21 -16.50 4.30
C ASN A 50 19.13 -17.10 5.21
N ILE A 51 17.87 -16.67 5.07
CA ILE A 51 16.75 -17.21 5.84
C ILE A 51 16.52 -18.68 5.52
N VAL A 52 16.51 -19.07 4.25
CA VAL A 52 16.25 -20.47 3.85
C VAL A 52 17.42 -21.37 4.24
N ALA A 53 18.66 -20.96 3.97
CA ALA A 53 19.84 -21.73 4.29
C ALA A 53 20.01 -21.94 5.80
N GLY A 54 19.73 -20.92 6.61
CA GLY A 54 19.79 -21.02 8.08
C GLY A 54 18.54 -21.64 8.71
N GLY A 55 17.38 -21.56 8.05
CA GLY A 55 16.09 -21.93 8.64
C GLY A 55 15.60 -23.33 8.28
N TYR A 56 16.04 -23.93 7.17
CA TYR A 56 15.49 -25.19 6.68
C TYR A 56 15.57 -26.34 7.70
N GLN A 57 16.62 -26.39 8.51
CA GLN A 57 16.80 -27.45 9.52
C GLN A 57 15.94 -27.26 10.78
N VAL A 58 15.34 -26.09 10.98
CA VAL A 58 14.57 -25.74 12.18
C VAL A 58 13.06 -25.92 11.96
N ILE A 59 12.63 -26.03 10.70
CA ILE A 59 11.22 -26.22 10.33
C ILE A 59 10.77 -27.61 10.79
N SER A 60 10.07 -27.64 11.92
CA SER A 60 9.46 -28.83 12.50
C SER A 60 8.01 -28.54 12.89
N TRP A 61 7.22 -29.59 13.10
CA TRP A 61 5.85 -29.44 13.60
C TRP A 61 5.81 -28.73 14.96
N GLU A 62 6.82 -28.97 15.78
CA GLU A 62 6.99 -28.33 17.08
C GLU A 62 7.24 -26.83 16.93
N PHE A 63 8.10 -26.42 15.99
CA PHE A 63 8.35 -25.02 15.67
C PHE A 63 7.08 -24.31 15.19
N LEU A 64 6.22 -24.96 14.41
CA LEU A 64 5.00 -24.34 13.91
C LEU A 64 3.90 -24.17 14.97
N THR A 65 3.85 -25.02 15.99
CA THR A 65 2.72 -25.08 16.93
C THR A 65 3.04 -24.54 18.32
N LYS A 66 4.28 -24.62 18.79
CA LYS A 66 4.65 -24.16 20.12
C LYS A 66 4.77 -22.63 20.19
N PRO A 67 4.60 -22.04 21.39
CA PRO A 67 4.88 -20.64 21.61
C PRO A 67 6.39 -20.33 21.51
N PRO A 68 6.75 -19.07 21.24
CA PRO A 68 8.13 -18.63 21.27
C PRO A 68 8.66 -18.59 22.69
N THR A 69 9.97 -18.82 22.84
CA THR A 69 10.71 -18.76 24.09
C THR A 69 11.92 -17.84 23.94
N ASP A 70 12.59 -17.54 25.06
CA ASP A 70 13.79 -16.69 25.08
C ASP A 70 13.63 -15.34 24.34
N GLY A 71 12.50 -14.66 24.58
CA GLY A 71 12.22 -13.36 23.95
C GLY A 71 12.17 -13.42 22.42
N LEU A 72 11.55 -14.46 21.85
CA LEU A 72 11.43 -14.73 20.40
C LEU A 72 12.73 -15.19 19.71
N ARG A 73 13.79 -15.50 20.47
CA ARG A 73 15.03 -16.05 19.91
C ARG A 73 15.03 -17.57 19.74
N ALA A 74 14.11 -18.26 20.43
CA ALA A 74 13.96 -19.70 20.37
C ALA A 74 12.47 -20.10 20.44
N GLY A 75 12.20 -21.40 20.39
CA GLY A 75 10.84 -21.94 20.46
C GLY A 75 10.11 -21.87 19.12
N GLY A 76 8.77 -21.85 19.17
CA GLY A 76 7.93 -21.89 17.98
C GLY A 76 7.23 -20.56 17.64
N ILE A 77 6.49 -20.57 16.54
CA ILE A 77 5.78 -19.40 15.98
C ILE A 77 4.25 -19.56 16.01
N GLY A 78 3.74 -20.56 16.73
CA GLY A 78 2.32 -20.93 16.74
C GLY A 78 1.37 -19.76 17.05
N PRO A 79 1.60 -18.98 18.13
CA PRO A 79 0.77 -17.81 18.43
C PRO A 79 0.75 -16.73 17.34
N ALA A 80 1.86 -16.53 16.61
CA ALA A 80 1.92 -15.57 15.52
C ALA A 80 1.11 -16.05 14.29
N ILE A 81 1.19 -17.34 13.97
CA ILE A 81 0.37 -17.94 12.91
C ILE A 81 -1.11 -17.86 13.27
N PHE A 82 -1.47 -18.29 14.49
CA PHE A 82 -2.86 -18.24 14.94
C PHE A 82 -3.39 -16.79 14.97
N GLY A 83 -2.61 -15.85 15.51
CA GLY A 83 -2.99 -14.45 15.58
C GLY A 83 -3.22 -13.82 14.20
N THR A 84 -2.35 -14.10 13.23
CA THR A 84 -2.51 -13.59 11.86
C THR A 84 -3.74 -14.18 11.17
N VAL A 85 -3.97 -15.49 11.28
CA VAL A 85 -5.16 -16.14 10.72
C VAL A 85 -6.43 -15.63 11.39
N ALA A 86 -6.48 -15.58 12.71
CA ALA A 86 -7.64 -15.09 13.46
C ALA A 86 -7.95 -13.63 13.13
N LEU A 87 -6.93 -12.77 13.01
CA LEU A 87 -7.08 -11.37 12.63
C LEU A 87 -7.69 -11.24 11.23
N VAL A 88 -7.17 -11.99 10.25
CA VAL A 88 -7.69 -11.98 8.87
C VAL A 88 -9.12 -12.48 8.82
N LEU A 89 -9.44 -13.57 9.53
CA LEU A 89 -10.81 -14.10 9.58
C LEU A 89 -11.79 -13.12 10.20
N LEU A 90 -11.39 -12.47 11.30
CA LEU A 90 -12.20 -11.44 11.94
C LEU A 90 -12.43 -10.26 10.99
N MET A 91 -11.39 -9.81 10.29
CA MET A 91 -11.52 -8.76 9.27
C MET A 91 -12.48 -9.17 8.16
N ILE A 92 -12.39 -10.38 7.64
CA ILE A 92 -13.29 -10.90 6.60
C ILE A 92 -14.74 -10.89 7.08
N ILE A 93 -15.01 -11.49 8.24
CA ILE A 93 -16.36 -11.61 8.81
C ILE A 93 -16.96 -10.23 9.09
N ALA A 94 -16.16 -9.30 9.60
CA ALA A 94 -16.61 -7.94 9.87
C ALA A 94 -16.81 -7.15 8.58
N VAL A 95 -15.81 -7.09 7.68
CA VAL A 95 -15.79 -6.15 6.55
C VAL A 95 -16.67 -6.59 5.39
N ILE A 96 -16.73 -7.87 5.06
CA ILE A 96 -17.50 -8.37 3.90
C ILE A 96 -18.98 -7.98 3.96
N PRO A 97 -19.74 -8.22 5.05
CA PRO A 97 -21.16 -7.88 5.05
C PRO A 97 -21.40 -6.38 4.85
N PHE A 98 -20.64 -5.51 5.52
CA PHE A 98 -20.78 -4.06 5.35
C PHE A 98 -20.35 -3.60 3.96
N GLY A 99 -19.27 -4.14 3.41
CA GLY A 99 -18.80 -3.83 2.07
C GLY A 99 -19.79 -4.25 0.99
N ALA A 100 -20.35 -5.47 1.11
CA ALA A 100 -21.37 -5.97 0.20
C ALA A 100 -22.66 -5.15 0.26
N MET A 101 -23.16 -4.84 1.47
CA MET A 101 -24.35 -3.98 1.64
C MET A 101 -24.14 -2.59 1.05
N ALA A 102 -22.98 -1.97 1.30
CA ALA A 102 -22.66 -0.66 0.75
C ALA A 102 -22.59 -0.69 -0.78
N ALA A 103 -21.98 -1.73 -1.37
CA ALA A 103 -21.90 -1.91 -2.81
C ALA A 103 -23.29 -2.09 -3.45
N ILE A 104 -24.13 -2.98 -2.89
CA ILE A 104 -25.50 -3.22 -3.37
C ILE A 104 -26.32 -1.94 -3.27
N TYR A 105 -26.28 -1.23 -2.14
CA TYR A 105 -27.00 0.02 -1.98
C TYR A 105 -26.57 1.07 -3.00
N LEU A 106 -25.26 1.27 -3.18
CA LEU A 106 -24.73 2.28 -4.10
C LEU A 106 -24.96 1.95 -5.58
N HIS A 107 -25.10 0.68 -5.93
CA HIS A 107 -25.32 0.25 -7.31
C HIS A 107 -26.80 0.17 -7.68
N GLU A 108 -27.63 -0.43 -6.82
CA GLU A 108 -29.01 -0.76 -7.16
C GLU A 108 -30.01 0.30 -6.68
N TYR A 109 -29.80 0.85 -5.49
CA TYR A 109 -30.79 1.72 -4.83
C TYR A 109 -30.44 3.20 -4.86
N ALA A 110 -29.16 3.53 -5.03
CA ALA A 110 -28.69 4.90 -4.94
C ALA A 110 -29.05 5.71 -6.18
N ARG A 111 -29.74 6.83 -5.96
CA ARG A 111 -30.07 7.78 -7.03
C ARG A 111 -28.78 8.48 -7.53
N PRO A 112 -28.42 8.38 -8.83
CA PRO A 112 -27.14 8.87 -9.34
C PRO A 112 -26.87 10.36 -9.07
N ASN A 113 -27.91 11.20 -9.11
CA ASN A 113 -27.81 12.65 -8.91
C ASN A 113 -27.98 13.10 -7.45
N SER A 114 -28.04 12.17 -6.49
CA SER A 114 -28.14 12.53 -5.07
C SER A 114 -26.81 13.05 -4.54
N ARG A 115 -26.85 14.18 -3.82
CA ARG A 115 -25.69 14.73 -3.10
C ARG A 115 -25.08 13.70 -2.14
N TRP A 116 -25.92 12.88 -1.50
CA TRP A 116 -25.48 11.80 -0.60
C TRP A 116 -24.63 10.76 -1.32
N THR A 117 -25.12 10.22 -2.44
CA THR A 117 -24.42 9.21 -3.25
C THR A 117 -23.09 9.74 -3.76
N ARG A 118 -23.03 11.01 -4.17
CA ARG A 118 -21.79 11.66 -4.62
C ARG A 118 -20.77 11.79 -3.49
N SER A 119 -21.20 12.19 -2.29
CA SER A 119 -20.31 12.29 -1.12
C SER A 119 -19.76 10.94 -0.69
N VAL A 120 -20.60 9.90 -0.62
CA VAL A 120 -20.16 8.55 -0.24
C VAL A 120 -19.17 7.99 -1.26
N ARG A 121 -19.46 8.10 -2.57
CA ARG A 121 -18.53 7.66 -3.63
C ARG A 121 -17.19 8.39 -3.59
N PHE A 122 -17.22 9.70 -3.29
CA PHE A 122 -16.00 10.48 -3.09
C PHE A 122 -15.20 10.00 -1.88
N ALA A 123 -15.85 9.77 -0.73
CA ALA A 123 -15.19 9.25 0.47
C ALA A 123 -14.56 7.87 0.23
N VAL A 124 -15.29 6.94 -0.38
CA VAL A 124 -14.78 5.60 -0.71
C VAL A 124 -13.60 5.67 -1.68
N SER A 125 -13.66 6.52 -2.71
CA SER A 125 -12.55 6.68 -3.65
C SER A 125 -11.30 7.26 -2.98
N ASN A 126 -11.46 8.22 -2.07
CA ASN A 126 -10.33 8.73 -1.29
C ASN A 126 -9.77 7.67 -0.35
N LEU A 127 -10.63 6.93 0.38
CA LEU A 127 -10.18 5.85 1.27
C LEU A 127 -9.40 4.77 0.52
N ALA A 128 -9.80 4.44 -0.71
CA ALA A 128 -9.08 3.49 -1.56
C ALA A 128 -7.73 4.04 -2.08
N GLY A 129 -7.60 5.37 -2.21
CA GLY A 129 -6.39 6.03 -2.67
C GLY A 129 -5.38 6.38 -1.57
N VAL A 130 -5.78 6.30 -0.30
CA VAL A 130 -4.88 6.60 0.83
C VAL A 130 -3.82 5.50 0.96
N PRO A 131 -2.52 5.85 1.08
CA PRO A 131 -1.46 4.87 1.31
C PRO A 131 -1.65 4.10 2.63
N SER A 132 -1.38 2.79 2.63
CA SER A 132 -1.56 1.93 3.81
C SER A 132 -0.77 2.41 5.04
N ILE A 133 0.41 3.03 4.84
CA ILE A 133 1.23 3.58 5.93
C ILE A 133 0.50 4.68 6.71
N VAL A 134 -0.34 5.47 6.04
CA VAL A 134 -1.11 6.56 6.66
C VAL A 134 -2.15 5.97 7.60
N PHE A 135 -2.86 4.91 7.19
CA PHE A 135 -3.81 4.21 8.08
C PHE A 135 -3.11 3.61 9.29
N GLY A 136 -1.91 3.03 9.12
CA GLY A 136 -1.13 2.50 10.23
C GLY A 136 -0.72 3.57 11.25
N LEU A 137 -0.16 4.69 10.77
CA LEU A 137 0.27 5.78 11.65
C LEU A 137 -0.92 6.54 12.27
N PHE A 138 -2.01 6.71 11.53
CA PHE A 138 -3.26 7.25 12.06
C PHE A 138 -3.80 6.38 13.19
N GLY A 139 -3.84 5.05 12.99
CA GLY A 139 -4.27 4.12 14.02
C GLY A 139 -3.42 4.24 15.29
N LEU A 140 -2.09 4.31 15.16
CA LEU A 140 -1.18 4.55 16.29
C LEU A 140 -1.51 5.85 17.02
N GLY A 141 -1.64 6.97 16.30
CA GLY A 141 -1.94 8.28 16.90
C GLY A 141 -3.31 8.35 17.55
N PHE A 142 -4.34 7.79 16.91
CA PHE A 142 -5.72 7.85 17.41
C PHE A 142 -5.94 6.88 18.58
N PHE A 143 -5.63 5.59 18.39
CA PHE A 143 -5.94 4.58 19.40
C PHE A 143 -4.97 4.62 20.58
N ILE A 144 -3.67 4.84 20.35
CA ILE A 144 -2.69 4.81 21.44
C ILE A 144 -2.52 6.20 22.04
N GLN A 145 -2.21 7.22 21.22
CA GLN A 145 -1.88 8.54 21.78
C GLN A 145 -3.10 9.35 22.22
N THR A 146 -4.26 9.16 21.59
CA THR A 146 -5.47 9.92 21.94
C THR A 146 -6.34 9.15 22.93
N LEU A 147 -6.78 7.94 22.56
CA LEU A 147 -7.65 7.13 23.41
C LEU A 147 -6.90 6.44 24.54
N GLY A 148 -5.77 5.78 24.24
CA GLY A 148 -4.95 5.06 25.22
C GLY A 148 -4.41 5.95 26.33
N VAL A 149 -3.75 7.06 26.00
CA VAL A 149 -3.27 8.03 27.00
C VAL A 149 -4.43 8.66 27.78
N GLY A 150 -5.58 8.85 27.15
CA GLY A 150 -6.80 9.31 27.84
C GLY A 150 -7.30 8.31 28.88
N MET A 151 -7.26 7.02 28.56
CA MET A 151 -7.63 5.93 29.47
C MET A 151 -6.59 5.72 30.58
N ASP A 152 -5.30 5.78 30.26
CA ASP A 152 -4.21 5.62 31.23
C ASP A 152 -4.19 6.74 32.29
N ARG A 153 -4.72 7.92 31.96
CA ARG A 153 -4.91 9.02 32.91
C ARG A 153 -6.21 8.93 33.72
N ALA A 154 -7.16 8.12 33.27
CA ALA A 154 -8.47 7.95 33.91
C ALA A 154 -8.50 6.76 34.90
N MET A 155 -7.52 5.87 34.84
CA MET A 155 -7.26 4.80 35.82
C MET A 155 -6.20 5.24 36.83
#